data_AF-A0A3C0XMP9-F1
#
_entry.id   AF-A0A3C0XMP9-F1
#
_cell.length_a   1.000
_cell.length_b   1.000
_cell.length_c   1.000
_cell.angle_alpha   90.00
_cell.angle_beta   90.00
_cell.angle_gamma   90.00
#
_symmetry.space_group_name_H-M   'P 1'
#
loop_
_entity.id
_entity.type
_entity.pdbx_description
1 polymer ?
#
loop_
_entity_poly.entity_id
_entity_poly.type
_entity_poly.pdbx_seq_one_letter_code
_entity_poly.pdbx_strand_id
1 'polypeptide(L)'
;MRRRDRAVPGARLHPPRLPLPGKGPGAGNGPLRGRGPAAPAEAPLKEDLLATARLGHLATASGDGRPHVVPVCFAWLPPYIYTAIDGKPKRTMLLRRVRNITETGRASLVVDRWSEDWKNLSYVLVEGPAEMLEDGRERDEALILLTAKYPQYDDLPLAGNLVIKLTAERTVEWHA
;
A
#
# COMPACT_ATOMS: atom_id res chain seq x y z
N MET A 1 49.07 -30.11 2.69
CA MET A 1 48.38 -31.28 2.10
C MET A 1 47.00 -30.80 1.63
N ARG A 2 46.56 -31.30 0.47
CA ARG A 2 45.63 -30.68 -0.50
C ARG A 2 44.15 -30.60 -0.09
N ARG A 3 43.50 -29.49 -0.51
CA ARG A 3 42.17 -29.31 -1.19
C ARG A 3 40.91 -29.91 -0.52
N ARG A 4 39.73 -29.29 -0.56
CA ARG A 4 39.00 -28.86 -1.78
C ARG A 4 37.90 -27.83 -1.49
N ASP A 5 37.85 -26.84 -2.37
CA ASP A 5 36.69 -26.04 -2.74
C ASP A 5 35.49 -26.92 -3.10
N ARG A 6 34.29 -26.52 -2.68
CA ARG A 6 33.04 -27.10 -3.18
C ARG A 6 32.29 -26.04 -3.98
N ALA A 7 32.42 -26.15 -5.30
CA ALA A 7 31.64 -25.41 -6.28
C ALA A 7 30.15 -25.82 -6.20
N VAL A 8 29.27 -24.82 -6.34
CA VAL A 8 27.83 -25.01 -6.51
C VAL A 8 27.54 -25.20 -8.01
N PRO A 9 26.91 -26.30 -8.47
CA PRO A 9 26.67 -26.51 -9.90
C PRO A 9 25.55 -25.61 -10.42
N GLY A 10 25.84 -24.92 -11.53
CA GLY A 10 24.85 -24.15 -12.29
C GLY A 10 23.86 -25.06 -13.01
N ALA A 11 22.57 -24.86 -12.73
CA ALA A 11 21.48 -25.41 -13.52
C ALA A 11 21.25 -24.50 -14.75
N ARG A 12 21.66 -24.98 -15.92
CA ARG A 12 21.24 -24.41 -17.21
C ARG A 12 19.80 -24.86 -17.47
N LEU A 13 18.86 -23.92 -17.55
CA LEU A 13 17.50 -24.20 -17.99
C LEU A 13 17.34 -23.65 -19.41
N HIS A 14 17.25 -24.56 -20.38
CA HIS A 14 16.81 -24.27 -21.73
C HIS A 14 15.27 -24.19 -21.77
N PRO A 15 14.67 -23.19 -22.45
CA PRO A 15 13.23 -23.12 -22.63
C PRO A 15 12.76 -24.04 -23.78
N PRO A 16 11.54 -24.62 -23.72
CA PRO A 16 10.96 -25.28 -24.89
C PRO A 16 10.37 -24.25 -25.85
N ARG A 17 10.52 -24.50 -27.16
CA ARG A 17 9.95 -23.70 -28.26
C ARG A 17 8.82 -24.45 -28.99
N LEU A 18 7.94 -23.63 -29.57
CA LEU A 18 7.04 -23.81 -30.75
C LEU A 18 5.56 -24.18 -30.51
N PRO A 19 4.61 -23.89 -31.44
CA PRO A 19 4.67 -23.05 -32.66
C PRO A 19 3.51 -22.00 -32.80
N LEU A 20 3.66 -21.05 -33.73
CA LEU A 20 2.59 -20.17 -34.27
C LEU A 20 1.96 -20.76 -35.55
N PRO A 21 0.66 -20.54 -35.77
CA PRO A 21 0.16 -20.11 -37.10
C PRO A 21 -0.90 -19.00 -36.94
N GLY A 22 -1.26 -18.10 -37.85
CA GLY A 22 -1.00 -17.82 -39.26
C GLY A 22 -2.03 -16.73 -39.66
N LYS A 23 -1.67 -15.76 -40.51
CA LYS A 23 -2.57 -14.70 -40.99
C LYS A 23 -3.47 -15.19 -42.13
N GLY A 24 -4.75 -14.77 -42.13
CA GLY A 24 -5.65 -14.79 -43.28
C GLY A 24 -6.79 -13.77 -43.13
N PRO A 25 -7.23 -13.06 -44.19
CA PRO A 25 -8.12 -11.89 -44.09
C PRO A 25 -9.60 -12.24 -44.27
N GLY A 26 -10.49 -11.43 -43.70
CA GLY A 26 -11.93 -11.54 -43.92
C GLY A 26 -12.65 -10.24 -43.55
N ALA A 27 -13.15 -9.54 -44.57
CA ALA A 27 -14.00 -8.37 -44.45
C ALA A 27 -15.40 -8.74 -43.94
N GLY A 28 -16.00 -7.88 -43.12
CA GLY A 28 -17.39 -7.99 -42.69
C GLY A 28 -17.91 -6.67 -42.15
N ASN A 29 -18.64 -5.93 -42.99
CA ASN A 29 -19.45 -4.79 -42.59
C ASN A 29 -20.61 -5.26 -41.70
N GLY A 30 -20.74 -4.67 -40.51
CA GLY A 30 -21.84 -4.91 -39.56
C GLY A 30 -22.10 -3.67 -38.68
N PRO A 31 -23.32 -3.50 -38.14
CA PRO A 31 -23.98 -2.20 -38.03
C PRO A 31 -23.57 -1.37 -36.80
N LEU A 32 -23.90 -0.08 -36.90
CA LEU A 32 -23.75 0.99 -35.90
C LEU A 32 -24.12 0.51 -34.48
N ARG A 33 -23.11 0.27 -33.64
CA ARG A 33 -23.29 0.05 -32.20
C ARG A 33 -23.54 1.39 -31.52
N GLY A 34 -24.72 1.53 -30.93
CA GLY A 34 -25.00 2.58 -29.95
C GLY A 34 -23.91 2.61 -28.88
N ARG A 35 -23.41 3.81 -28.59
CA ARG A 35 -22.40 4.07 -27.57
C ARG A 35 -23.05 3.76 -26.22
N GLY A 36 -22.82 2.55 -25.70
CA GLY A 36 -23.12 2.23 -24.31
C GLY A 36 -22.40 3.20 -23.37
N PRO A 37 -22.82 3.29 -22.09
CA PRO A 37 -22.13 4.15 -21.14
C PRO A 37 -20.63 3.82 -21.19
N ALA A 38 -19.81 4.85 -21.34
CA ALA A 38 -18.37 4.69 -21.30
C ALA A 38 -18.03 3.91 -20.02
N ALA A 39 -17.22 2.85 -20.15
CA ALA A 39 -16.64 2.20 -18.98
C ALA A 39 -16.03 3.30 -18.09
N PRO A 40 -16.17 3.21 -16.75
CA PRO A 40 -15.62 4.23 -15.86
C PRO A 40 -14.15 4.42 -16.21
N ALA A 41 -13.75 5.68 -16.37
CA ALA A 41 -12.35 6.01 -16.60
C ALA A 41 -11.52 5.36 -15.49
N GLU A 42 -10.43 4.69 -15.88
CA GLU A 42 -9.52 4.04 -14.94
C GLU A 42 -9.03 5.09 -13.94
N ALA A 43 -9.18 4.81 -12.64
CA ALA A 43 -8.78 5.74 -11.60
C ALA A 43 -7.25 5.98 -11.70
N PRO A 44 -6.76 7.18 -11.36
CA PRO A 44 -5.31 7.41 -11.25
C PRO A 44 -4.67 6.36 -10.34
N LEU A 45 -3.45 5.93 -10.65
CA LEU A 45 -2.75 4.86 -9.92
C LEU A 45 -2.75 5.09 -8.39
N LYS A 46 -2.51 6.33 -7.93
CA LYS A 46 -2.63 6.67 -6.50
C LYS A 46 -4.00 6.34 -5.90
N GLU A 47 -5.09 6.67 -6.59
CA GLU A 47 -6.44 6.51 -6.07
C GLU A 47 -6.80 5.02 -6.02
N ASP A 48 -6.47 4.27 -7.07
CA ASP A 48 -6.66 2.81 -7.10
C ASP A 48 -5.85 2.12 -5.99
N LEU A 49 -4.55 2.39 -5.93
CA LEU A 49 -3.66 1.64 -5.04
C LEU A 49 -3.91 1.98 -3.56
N LEU A 50 -4.13 3.26 -3.22
CA LEU A 50 -4.44 3.67 -1.84
C LEU A 50 -5.83 3.17 -1.40
N ALA A 51 -6.82 3.14 -2.30
CA ALA A 51 -8.15 2.61 -1.97
C ALA A 51 -8.13 1.09 -1.77
N THR A 52 -7.45 0.35 -2.64
CA THR A 52 -7.58 -1.12 -2.73
C THR A 52 -6.55 -1.90 -1.91
N ALA A 53 -5.34 -1.37 -1.74
CA ALA A 53 -4.29 -2.10 -1.03
C ALA A 53 -4.63 -2.27 0.46
N ARG A 54 -4.27 -3.44 0.98
CA ARG A 54 -4.54 -3.84 2.36
C ARG A 54 -3.41 -3.49 3.33
N LEU A 55 -2.21 -3.34 2.82
CA LEU A 55 -0.99 -3.13 3.60
C LEU A 55 -0.26 -1.90 3.08
N GLY A 56 0.21 -1.06 3.99
CA GLY A 56 1.19 -0.03 3.69
C GLY A 56 2.37 -0.10 4.66
N HIS A 57 3.48 0.52 4.28
CA HIS A 57 4.68 0.59 5.10
C HIS A 57 4.85 2.03 5.60
N LEU A 58 4.54 2.25 6.88
CA LEU A 58 4.63 3.56 7.52
C LEU A 58 6.05 3.79 8.00
N ALA A 59 6.70 4.81 7.46
CA ALA A 59 7.98 5.32 7.91
C ALA A 59 7.80 6.55 8.81
N THR A 60 8.50 6.53 9.94
CA THR A 60 8.64 7.66 10.88
C THR A 60 10.11 7.78 11.26
N ALA A 61 10.52 8.93 11.82
CA ALA A 61 11.86 9.12 12.35
C ALA A 61 11.80 9.71 13.76
N SER A 62 12.75 9.36 14.62
CA SER A 62 12.92 10.05 15.92
C SER A 62 13.53 11.43 15.70
N GLY A 63 13.53 12.28 16.74
CA GLY A 63 14.12 13.63 16.66
C GLY A 63 15.61 13.65 16.28
N ASP A 64 16.34 12.56 16.46
CA ASP A 64 17.73 12.38 16.03
C ASP A 64 17.88 11.88 14.58
N GLY A 65 16.77 11.73 13.84
CA GLY A 65 16.73 11.29 12.45
C GLY A 65 16.78 9.78 12.24
N ARG A 66 16.74 8.94 13.31
CA ARG A 66 16.80 7.49 13.13
C ARG A 66 15.50 6.94 12.53
N PRO A 67 15.55 6.26 11.35
CA PRO A 67 14.35 5.76 10.70
C PRO A 67 13.69 4.61 11.49
N HIS A 68 12.39 4.49 11.31
CA HIS A 68 11.57 3.42 11.83
C HIS A 68 10.42 3.13 10.86
N VAL A 69 10.42 1.92 10.28
CA VAL A 69 9.41 1.49 9.31
C VAL A 69 8.65 0.29 9.88
N VAL A 70 7.33 0.34 9.81
CA VAL A 70 6.46 -0.76 10.25
C VAL A 70 5.31 -0.99 9.27
N PRO A 71 4.87 -2.24 9.08
CA PRO A 71 3.65 -2.52 8.33
C PRO A 71 2.43 -2.00 9.09
N VAL A 72 1.46 -1.44 8.36
CA VAL A 72 0.21 -0.91 8.92
C VAL A 72 -1.01 -1.24 8.05
N CYS A 73 -2.14 -1.47 8.70
CA CYS A 73 -3.45 -1.32 8.07
C CYS A 73 -3.76 0.18 7.96
N PHE A 74 -4.42 0.59 6.88
CA PHE A 74 -4.71 2.00 6.64
C PHE A 74 -6.01 2.20 5.83
N ALA A 75 -6.66 3.34 6.04
CA ALA A 75 -7.78 3.82 5.22
C ALA A 75 -7.36 5.08 4.46
N TRP A 76 -7.87 5.24 3.24
CA TRP A 76 -7.66 6.40 2.39
C TRP A 76 -8.97 7.17 2.24
N LEU A 77 -8.98 8.41 2.70
CA LEU A 77 -10.05 9.39 2.46
C LEU A 77 -9.36 10.70 2.05
N PRO A 78 -9.18 10.95 0.74
CA PRO A 78 -8.34 12.05 0.27
C PRO A 78 -8.64 13.39 0.96
N PRO A 79 -7.62 14.15 1.39
CA PRO A 79 -6.17 13.88 1.25
C PRO A 79 -5.56 13.10 2.43
N TYR A 80 -6.37 12.43 3.26
CA TYR A 80 -5.95 11.83 4.52
C TYR A 80 -5.78 10.31 4.46
N ILE A 81 -4.71 9.84 5.08
CA ILE A 81 -4.46 8.45 5.39
C ILE A 81 -4.61 8.26 6.90
N TYR A 82 -5.41 7.28 7.29
CA TYR A 82 -5.63 6.95 8.70
C TYR A 82 -5.10 5.55 9.02
N THR A 83 -4.42 5.39 10.16
CA THR A 83 -4.04 4.07 10.69
C THR A 83 -4.27 4.00 12.19
N ALA A 84 -4.96 2.95 12.64
CA ALA A 84 -5.24 2.74 14.06
C ALA A 84 -4.06 2.12 14.81
N ILE A 85 -3.92 2.49 16.06
CA ILE A 85 -3.00 1.88 17.01
C ILE A 85 -3.78 0.81 17.80
N ASP A 86 -3.57 -0.46 17.46
CA ASP A 86 -4.29 -1.57 18.09
C ASP A 86 -4.00 -1.68 19.61
N GLY A 87 -5.06 -1.57 20.41
CA GLY A 87 -5.05 -1.66 21.88
C GLY A 87 -4.80 -3.07 22.44
N LYS A 88 -3.98 -3.91 21.78
CA LYS A 88 -3.53 -5.16 22.40
C LYS A 88 -2.74 -4.81 23.68
N PRO A 89 -2.84 -5.59 24.78
CA PRO A 89 -2.20 -5.28 26.06
C PRO A 89 -0.68 -5.32 25.91
N LYS A 90 -0.08 -4.24 25.42
CA LYS A 90 1.35 -4.07 25.25
C LYS A 90 1.83 -3.35 26.51
N ARG A 91 2.26 -4.16 27.48
CA ARG A 91 3.09 -3.70 28.59
C ARG A 91 4.18 -2.78 28.01
N THR A 92 4.23 -1.56 28.53
CA THR A 92 5.45 -0.75 28.72
C THR A 92 5.97 0.25 27.68
N MET A 93 5.45 0.46 26.48
CA MET A 93 6.01 1.54 25.63
C MET A 93 4.93 2.23 24.80
N LEU A 94 4.80 3.56 24.94
CA LEU A 94 4.33 4.42 23.86
C LEU A 94 5.03 3.93 22.58
N LEU A 95 4.26 3.37 21.64
CA LEU A 95 4.83 2.74 20.46
C LEU A 95 5.77 3.74 19.79
N ARG A 96 6.97 3.30 19.39
CA ARG A 96 8.01 4.19 18.84
C ARG A 96 7.48 5.14 17.76
N ARG A 97 6.57 4.68 16.91
CA ARG A 97 5.89 5.50 15.90
C ARG A 97 5.07 6.67 16.47
N VAL A 98 4.36 6.47 17.59
CA VAL A 98 3.62 7.54 18.28
C VAL A 98 4.60 8.59 18.77
N ARG A 99 5.65 8.17 19.49
CA ARG A 99 6.70 9.07 19.95
C ARG A 99 7.34 9.86 18.79
N ASN A 100 7.73 9.17 17.73
CA ASN A 100 8.33 9.79 16.56
C ASN A 100 7.41 10.85 15.93
N ILE A 101 6.12 10.57 15.80
CA ILE A 101 5.13 11.50 15.24
C ILE A 101 4.90 12.69 16.16
N THR A 102 4.78 12.46 17.47
CA THR A 102 4.65 13.56 18.45
C THR A 102 5.88 14.46 18.46
N GLU A 103 7.08 13.91 18.30
CA GLU A 103 8.35 14.67 18.29
C GLU A 103 8.58 15.42 16.97
N THR A 104 8.25 14.81 15.82
CA THR A 104 8.67 15.33 14.51
C THR A 104 7.53 15.86 13.64
N GLY A 105 6.29 15.44 13.89
CA GLY A 105 5.13 15.79 13.09
C GLY A 105 5.18 15.33 11.63
N ARG A 106 6.07 14.39 11.28
CA ARG A 106 6.28 13.93 9.89
C ARG A 106 6.22 12.41 9.78
N ALA A 107 5.61 11.94 8.71
CA ALA A 107 5.64 10.53 8.33
C ALA A 107 5.58 10.38 6.81
N SER A 108 5.88 9.17 6.34
CA SER A 108 5.57 8.76 4.98
C SER A 108 4.95 7.36 4.95
N LEU A 109 4.10 7.11 3.96
CA LEU A 109 3.53 5.79 3.69
C LEU A 109 3.90 5.40 2.27
N VAL A 110 4.50 4.23 2.10
CA VAL A 110 4.57 3.58 0.78
C VAL A 110 3.57 2.43 0.71
N VAL A 111 2.85 2.39 -0.40
CA VAL A 111 1.96 1.30 -0.78
C VAL A 111 2.43 0.81 -2.14
N ASP A 112 2.64 -0.49 -2.25
CA ASP A 112 3.21 -1.11 -3.43
C ASP A 112 2.38 -2.29 -3.92
N ARG A 113 2.50 -2.57 -5.22
CA ARG A 113 2.04 -3.78 -5.87
C ARG A 113 3.27 -4.52 -6.37
N TRP A 114 3.58 -5.63 -5.72
CA TRP A 114 4.56 -6.57 -6.22
C TRP A 114 3.92 -7.59 -7.17
N SER A 115 4.65 -8.00 -8.21
CA SER A 115 4.19 -8.95 -9.22
C SER A 115 5.38 -9.71 -9.82
N GLU A 116 5.19 -11.00 -10.09
CA GLU A 116 6.14 -11.82 -10.86
C GLU A 116 6.31 -11.32 -12.30
N ASP A 117 5.22 -10.81 -12.92
CA ASP A 117 5.32 -10.04 -14.15
C ASP A 117 5.71 -8.61 -13.80
N TRP A 118 6.97 -8.27 -14.06
CA TRP A 118 7.55 -6.99 -13.66
C TRP A 118 6.90 -5.77 -14.32
N LYS A 119 6.15 -5.97 -15.43
CA LYS A 119 5.35 -4.91 -16.05
C LYS A 119 4.19 -4.41 -15.18
N ASN A 120 3.84 -5.17 -14.14
CA ASN A 120 2.74 -4.84 -13.22
C ASN A 120 3.25 -4.36 -11.85
N LEU A 121 4.54 -4.05 -11.72
CA LEU A 121 5.08 -3.43 -10.51
C LEU A 121 4.64 -1.97 -10.44
N SER A 122 4.21 -1.54 -9.26
CA SER A 122 3.91 -0.13 -9.01
C SER A 122 4.07 0.23 -7.54
N TYR A 123 4.29 1.51 -7.25
CA TYR A 123 4.19 2.04 -5.90
C TYR A 123 3.64 3.47 -5.89
N VAL A 124 3.08 3.82 -4.75
CA VAL A 124 2.68 5.17 -4.39
C VAL A 124 3.35 5.50 -3.05
N LEU A 125 4.19 6.53 -3.03
CA LEU A 125 4.77 7.09 -1.82
C LEU A 125 4.03 8.38 -1.47
N VAL A 126 3.48 8.44 -0.27
CA VAL A 126 2.83 9.63 0.29
C VAL A 126 3.70 10.17 1.43
N GLU A 127 4.00 11.45 1.41
CA GLU A 127 4.77 12.14 2.44
C GLU A 127 3.99 13.36 2.92
N GLY A 128 4.11 13.67 4.20
CA GLY A 128 3.49 14.88 4.75
C GLY A 128 3.45 14.93 6.26
N PRO A 129 2.70 15.90 6.80
CA PRO A 129 2.52 16.04 8.24
C PRO A 129 1.69 14.88 8.78
N ALA A 130 2.07 14.42 9.96
CA ALA A 130 1.37 13.40 10.70
C ALA A 130 1.03 13.86 12.11
N GLU A 131 -0.15 13.51 12.58
CA GLU A 131 -0.64 13.85 13.92
C GLU A 131 -1.37 12.67 14.56
N MET A 132 -1.46 12.71 15.89
CA MET A 132 -2.22 11.74 16.67
C MET A 132 -3.64 12.28 16.89
N LEU A 133 -4.64 11.48 16.53
CA LEU A 133 -6.03 11.71 16.90
C LEU A 133 -6.33 10.86 18.14
N GLU A 134 -6.44 11.53 19.28
CA GLU A 134 -6.69 10.89 20.58
C GLU A 134 -8.18 10.75 20.88
N ASP A 135 -8.98 11.74 20.46
CA ASP A 135 -10.42 11.78 20.62
C ASP A 135 -11.12 12.55 19.48
N GLY A 136 -12.43 12.76 19.64
CA GLY A 136 -13.23 13.58 18.75
C GLY A 136 -13.76 12.86 17.52
N ARG A 137 -14.59 13.61 16.78
CA ARG A 137 -15.37 13.10 15.65
C ARG A 137 -14.50 12.55 14.51
N GLU A 138 -13.39 13.22 14.19
CA GLU A 138 -12.52 12.79 13.09
C GLU A 138 -11.87 11.43 13.40
N ARG A 139 -11.45 11.21 14.65
CA ARG A 139 -10.95 9.89 15.09
C ARG A 139 -12.02 8.83 14.88
N ASP A 140 -13.24 9.07 15.34
CA ASP A 140 -14.32 8.09 15.27
C ASP A 140 -14.68 7.75 13.80
N GLU A 141 -14.71 8.75 12.92
CA GLU A 141 -14.89 8.56 11.47
C GLU A 141 -13.75 7.73 10.86
N ALA A 142 -12.50 8.00 11.23
CA ALA A 142 -11.35 7.21 10.79
C ALA A 142 -11.41 5.74 11.23
N LEU A 143 -11.86 5.48 12.46
CA LEU A 143 -12.06 4.12 12.98
C LEU A 143 -13.18 3.38 12.23
N ILE A 144 -14.26 4.08 11.85
CA ILE A 144 -15.33 3.53 11.01
C ILE A 144 -14.79 3.15 9.63
N LEU A 145 -14.00 4.03 9.00
CA LEU A 145 -13.38 3.74 7.70
C LEU A 145 -12.46 2.52 7.74
N LEU A 146 -11.66 2.40 8.81
CA LEU A 146 -10.80 1.25 9.04
C LEU A 146 -11.61 -0.03 9.25
N THR A 147 -12.69 0.02 10.03
CA THR A 147 -13.57 -1.14 10.27
C THR A 147 -14.25 -1.58 8.98
N ALA A 148 -14.78 -0.62 8.20
CA ALA A 148 -15.38 -0.89 6.90
C ALA A 148 -14.40 -1.50 5.90
N LYS A 149 -13.14 -1.05 5.92
CA LYS A 149 -12.10 -1.63 5.06
C LYS A 149 -11.70 -3.02 5.56
N TYR A 150 -11.52 -3.25 6.85
CA TYR A 150 -10.96 -4.50 7.39
C TYR A 150 -11.96 -5.25 8.29
N PRO A 151 -12.66 -6.28 7.77
CA PRO A 151 -13.64 -7.05 8.53
C PRO A 151 -13.08 -7.73 9.80
N GLN A 152 -11.76 -7.91 9.89
CA GLN A 152 -11.10 -8.45 11.08
C GLN A 152 -11.32 -7.59 12.34
N TYR A 153 -11.73 -6.33 12.21
CA TYR A 153 -12.05 -5.47 13.34
C TYR A 153 -13.42 -5.72 13.95
N ASP A 154 -14.26 -6.56 13.34
CA ASP A 154 -15.51 -7.03 13.95
C ASP A 154 -15.23 -7.85 15.22
N ASP A 155 -14.16 -8.67 15.20
CA ASP A 155 -13.71 -9.49 16.33
C ASP A 155 -12.69 -8.76 17.23
N LEU A 156 -12.12 -7.64 16.77
CA LEU A 156 -11.14 -6.83 17.49
C LEU A 156 -11.54 -5.35 17.44
N PRO A 157 -12.53 -4.93 18.26
CA PRO A 157 -13.08 -3.58 18.17
C PRO A 157 -11.99 -2.52 18.34
N LEU A 158 -12.00 -1.54 17.44
CA LEU A 158 -11.08 -0.41 17.46
C LEU A 158 -11.59 0.80 18.26
N ALA A 159 -12.80 0.73 18.82
CA ALA A 159 -13.42 1.86 19.51
C ALA A 159 -12.50 2.40 20.63
N GLY A 160 -12.25 3.71 20.61
CA GLY A 160 -11.38 4.38 21.58
C GLY A 160 -9.87 4.25 21.32
N ASN A 161 -9.44 3.54 20.27
CA ASN A 161 -8.03 3.47 19.92
C ASN A 161 -7.52 4.78 19.32
N LEU A 162 -6.24 5.07 19.57
CA LEU A 162 -5.54 6.19 18.93
C LEU A 162 -5.45 5.96 17.42
N VAL A 163 -5.56 7.04 16.64
CA VAL A 163 -5.37 7.01 15.19
C VAL A 163 -4.21 7.92 14.82
N ILE A 164 -3.32 7.46 13.95
CA ILE A 164 -2.40 8.34 13.24
C ILE A 164 -3.12 8.84 11.99
N LYS A 165 -3.12 10.15 11.81
CA LYS A 165 -3.53 10.82 10.57
C LYS A 165 -2.29 11.30 9.84
N LEU A 166 -2.17 10.96 8.57
CA LEU A 166 -1.16 11.48 7.65
C LEU A 166 -1.88 12.29 6.56
N THR A 167 -1.51 13.55 6.41
CA THR A 167 -2.02 14.39 5.31
C THR A 167 -1.09 14.29 4.11
N ALA A 168 -1.62 13.93 2.95
CA ALA A 168 -0.85 13.86 1.71
C ALA A 168 -0.43 15.27 1.27
N GLU A 169 0.85 15.62 1.48
CA GLU A 169 1.47 16.87 1.03
C GLU A 169 2.23 16.66 -0.27
N ARG A 170 2.95 15.54 -0.36
CA ARG A 170 3.66 15.11 -1.56
C ARG A 170 3.32 13.66 -1.88
N THR A 171 3.10 13.39 -3.16
CA THR A 171 2.88 12.04 -3.68
C THR A 171 3.84 11.75 -4.82
N VAL A 172 4.45 10.57 -4.80
CA VAL A 172 5.25 10.03 -5.90
C VAL A 172 4.60 8.74 -6.37
N GLU A 173 4.35 8.66 -7.66
CA GLU A 173 3.79 7.48 -8.32
C GLU A 173 4.85 6.90 -9.25
N TRP A 174 4.97 5.58 -9.24
CA TRP A 174 5.81 4.84 -10.18
C TRP A 174 5.12 3.55 -10.60
N HIS A 175 5.31 3.19 -11.86
CA HIS A 175 4.94 1.91 -12.44
C HIS A 175 5.98 1.54 -13.52
N ALA A 176 6.12 0.25 -13.79
CA ALA A 176 7.07 -0.30 -14.77
C ALA A 176 6.64 -0.11 -16.23
#